data_AF-A0ABD3VD88-F1
#
_entry.id   AF-A0ABD3VD88-F1
#
_cell.length_a   1.000
_cell.length_b   1.000
_cell.length_c   1.000
_cell.angle_alpha   90.00
_cell.angle_beta   90.00
_cell.angle_gamma   90.00
#
_symmetry.space_group_name_H-M   'P 1'
#
loop_
_entity.id
_entity.type
_entity.pdbx_description
1 polymer ?
#
loop_
_entity_poly.entity_id
_entity_poly.type
_entity_poly.pdbx_seq_one_letter_code
_entity_poly.pdbx_strand_id
1 'polypeptide(L)'
;MGHKSLDKVNLFTMSERNMGHKSLDKVNLLTMSERNMGHKSLDKVNPFTMSERNMGHKSLDKVNPFTMSKRNISHKSLDKVNLFTMSERNMGHKSFDKVNLFTM
;
A
#
# COMPACT_ATOMS: atom_id res chain seq x y z
N MET A 1 -4.72 -9.54 -18.35
CA MET A 1 -4.61 -8.54 -17.26
C MET A 1 -5.75 -8.81 -16.29
N GLY A 2 -5.49 -9.00 -14.99
CA GLY A 2 -6.50 -9.39 -14.01
C GLY A 2 -6.91 -8.23 -13.10
N HIS A 3 -8.20 -8.09 -12.81
CA HIS A 3 -8.74 -7.19 -11.79
C HIS A 3 -9.24 -8.03 -10.60
N LYS A 4 -8.82 -7.67 -9.39
CA LYS A 4 -9.31 -8.31 -8.14
C LYS A 4 -9.87 -7.23 -7.22
N SER A 5 -11.10 -7.43 -6.75
CA SER A 5 -11.75 -6.58 -5.77
C SER A 5 -12.22 -7.42 -4.58
N LEU A 6 -11.92 -6.99 -3.35
CA LEU A 6 -12.54 -7.55 -2.15
C LEU A 6 -13.09 -6.43 -1.26
N ASP A 7 -14.26 -6.66 -0.67
CA ASP A 7 -14.99 -5.68 0.15
C ASP A 7 -14.53 -5.71 1.62
N LYS A 8 -14.68 -6.86 2.31
CA LYS A 8 -14.30 -6.98 3.73
C LYS A 8 -13.41 -8.18 3.96
N VAL A 9 -12.23 -7.95 4.52
CA VAL A 9 -11.27 -9.01 4.84
C VAL A 9 -10.69 -8.79 6.23
N ASN A 10 -10.79 -9.79 7.11
CA ASN A 10 -10.19 -9.72 8.43
C ASN A 10 -8.67 -9.88 8.38
N LEU A 11 -8.18 -10.87 7.63
CA LEU A 11 -6.76 -11.10 7.41
C LEU A 11 -6.53 -11.37 5.93
N PHE A 12 -5.65 -10.58 5.31
CA PHE A 12 -5.25 -10.78 3.94
C PHE A 12 -3.73 -10.83 3.84
N THR A 13 -3.22 -12.00 3.50
CA THR A 13 -1.80 -12.21 3.19
C THR A 13 -1.66 -12.50 1.71
N MET A 14 -0.80 -11.76 1.04
CA MET A 14 -0.60 -11.90 -0.40
C MET A 14 0.88 -11.86 -0.76
N SER A 15 1.30 -12.80 -1.60
CA SER A 15 2.58 -12.78 -2.30
C SER A 15 2.31 -12.89 -3.80
N GLU A 16 2.60 -11.84 -4.56
CA GLU A 16 2.33 -11.82 -6.00
C GLU A 16 3.54 -11.37 -6.82
N ARG A 17 3.69 -11.98 -8.01
CA ARG A 17 4.78 -11.75 -8.95
C ARG A 17 4.28 -11.31 -10.33
N ASN A 18 3.23 -10.51 -10.45
CA ASN A 18 2.65 -10.13 -11.76
C ASN A 18 1.98 -8.75 -11.78
N MET A 19 1.66 -8.26 -12.99
CA MET A 19 0.97 -6.99 -13.20
C MET A 19 -0.55 -7.08 -13.01
N GLY A 20 -1.15 -6.12 -12.31
CA GLY A 20 -2.60 -6.08 -12.12
C GLY A 20 -3.13 -4.84 -11.40
N HIS A 21 -4.46 -4.70 -11.44
CA HIS A 21 -5.21 -3.68 -10.69
C HIS A 21 -5.91 -4.35 -9.51
N LYS A 22 -5.79 -3.75 -8.32
CA LYS A 22 -6.42 -4.27 -7.10
C LYS A 22 -7.12 -3.17 -6.34
N SER A 23 -8.34 -3.48 -5.90
CA SER A 23 -9.10 -2.65 -4.98
C SER A 23 -9.45 -3.46 -3.73
N LEU A 24 -9.28 -2.85 -2.56
CA LEU A 24 -9.59 -3.44 -1.27
C LEU A 24 -10.25 -2.35 -0.41
N ASP A 25 -11.50 -2.57 0.02
CA ASP A 25 -12.25 -1.56 0.80
C ASP A 25 -11.87 -1.64 2.30
N LYS A 26 -12.24 -2.71 3.02
CA LYS A 26 -12.01 -2.82 4.48
C LYS A 26 -11.14 -4.02 4.81
N VAL A 27 -9.92 -3.77 5.31
CA VAL A 27 -8.99 -4.82 5.71
C VAL A 27 -8.49 -4.61 7.15
N ASN A 28 -8.71 -5.59 8.03
CA ASN A 28 -8.26 -5.52 9.44
C ASN A 28 -6.83 -6.01 9.65
N LEU A 29 -6.19 -6.67 8.68
CA LEU A 29 -4.76 -6.91 8.70
C LEU A 29 -4.34 -7.27 7.29
N LEU A 30 -3.44 -6.46 6.73
CA LEU A 30 -2.93 -6.65 5.38
C LEU A 30 -1.43 -6.84 5.42
N THR A 31 -0.96 -8.02 5.02
CA THR A 31 0.46 -8.28 4.75
C THR A 31 0.65 -8.56 3.28
N MET A 32 1.47 -7.75 2.61
CA MET A 32 1.67 -7.88 1.18
C MET A 32 3.15 -7.88 0.81
N SER A 33 3.55 -8.86 0.01
CA SER A 33 4.86 -8.93 -0.62
C SER A 33 4.70 -8.98 -2.13
N GLU A 34 5.25 -8.00 -2.82
CA GLU A 34 5.06 -7.90 -4.27
C GLU A 34 6.32 -7.60 -5.05
N ARG A 35 6.36 -8.23 -6.22
CA ARG A 35 7.40 -8.06 -7.22
C ARG A 35 6.73 -7.97 -8.59
N ASN A 36 6.20 -6.80 -9.00
CA ASN A 36 5.91 -6.33 -10.40
C ASN A 36 5.07 -5.04 -10.46
N MET A 37 4.76 -4.56 -11.67
CA MET A 37 4.06 -3.28 -11.90
C MET A 37 2.56 -3.35 -11.67
N GLY A 38 1.97 -2.39 -10.94
CA GLY A 38 0.51 -2.40 -10.76
C GLY A 38 -0.08 -1.13 -10.14
N HIS A 39 -1.40 -1.06 -10.16
CA HIS A 39 -2.19 -0.02 -9.50
C HIS A 39 -2.96 -0.61 -8.33
N LYS A 40 -2.90 0.06 -7.18
CA LYS A 40 -3.65 -0.34 -5.98
C LYS A 40 -4.43 0.81 -5.39
N SER A 41 -5.67 0.51 -5.05
CA SER A 41 -6.50 1.34 -4.19
C SER A 41 -6.86 0.57 -2.91
N LEU A 42 -6.70 1.22 -1.77
CA LEU A 42 -7.04 0.69 -0.45
C LEU A 42 -7.79 1.78 0.32
N ASP A 43 -9.03 1.54 0.76
CA ASP A 43 -9.82 2.56 1.48
C ASP A 43 -9.51 2.53 2.97
N LYS A 44 -9.77 1.44 3.68
CA LYS A 44 -9.61 1.34 5.15
C LYS A 44 -8.76 0.14 5.52
N VAL A 45 -7.56 0.39 6.03
CA VAL A 45 -6.69 -0.70 6.47
C VAL A 45 -6.14 -0.48 7.87
N ASN A 46 -6.25 -1.48 8.73
CA ASN A 46 -5.71 -1.40 10.09
C ASN A 46 -5.47 -2.79 10.68
N PRO A 47 -4.23 -3.31 10.83
CA PRO A 47 -2.91 -2.78 10.42
C PRO A 47 -2.51 -3.10 8.97
N PHE A 48 -1.54 -2.34 8.43
CA PHE A 48 -0.97 -2.58 7.10
C PHE A 48 0.56 -2.76 7.12
N THR A 49 1.04 -3.86 6.57
CA THR A 49 2.45 -4.10 6.29
C THR A 49 2.67 -4.45 4.83
N MET A 50 3.64 -3.79 4.19
CA MET A 50 3.93 -4.03 2.80
C MET A 50 5.41 -4.01 2.48
N SER A 51 5.84 -5.02 1.74
CA SER A 51 7.16 -5.11 1.13
C SER A 51 7.02 -5.11 -0.38
N GLU A 52 7.61 -4.11 -1.02
CA GLU A 52 7.56 -3.99 -2.47
C GLU A 52 8.93 -3.89 -3.09
N ARG A 53 9.09 -4.61 -4.20
CA ARG A 53 10.20 -4.43 -5.11
C ARG A 53 9.61 -4.29 -6.51
N ASN A 54 9.15 -3.09 -6.94
CA ASN A 54 8.85 -2.69 -8.35
C ASN A 54 8.08 -1.34 -8.52
N MET A 55 7.78 -0.97 -9.78
CA MET A 55 7.13 0.29 -10.20
C MET A 55 5.61 0.29 -10.07
N GLY A 56 4.95 1.40 -9.76
CA GLY A 56 3.47 1.44 -9.76
C GLY A 56 2.84 2.66 -9.10
N HIS A 57 1.50 2.73 -9.14
CA HIS A 57 0.71 3.78 -8.48
C HIS A 57 -0.09 3.21 -7.32
N LYS A 58 -0.12 3.94 -6.20
CA LYS A 58 -0.90 3.56 -5.02
C LYS A 58 -1.69 4.72 -4.46
N SER A 59 -2.93 4.44 -4.12
CA SER A 59 -3.80 5.31 -3.36
C SER A 59 -4.23 4.59 -2.09
N LEU A 60 -4.00 5.19 -0.92
CA LEU A 60 -4.55 4.71 0.34
C LEU A 60 -5.35 5.85 1.00
N ASP A 61 -6.58 5.61 1.42
CA ASP A 61 -7.42 6.65 2.06
C ASP A 61 -7.21 6.69 3.58
N LYS A 62 -7.44 5.60 4.32
CA LYS A 62 -7.37 5.54 5.79
C LYS A 62 -6.51 4.38 6.24
N VAL A 63 -5.31 4.67 6.74
CA VAL A 63 -4.43 3.61 7.26
C VAL A 63 -3.92 3.90 8.67
N ASN A 64 -4.01 2.89 9.54
CA ASN A 64 -3.53 2.96 10.92
C ASN A 64 -3.20 1.56 11.43
N PRO A 65 -2.00 1.22 11.93
CA PRO A 65 -0.69 1.73 11.54
C PRO A 65 -0.26 1.19 10.16
N PHE A 66 0.65 1.91 9.50
CA PHE A 66 1.22 1.55 8.20
C PHE A 66 2.74 1.38 8.29
N THR A 67 3.23 0.22 7.86
CA THR A 67 4.66 -0.04 7.67
C THR A 67 4.94 -0.44 6.23
N MET A 68 5.95 0.17 5.64
CA MET A 68 6.38 -0.18 4.29
C MET A 68 7.88 -0.25 4.12
N SER A 69 8.31 -1.27 3.40
CA SER A 69 9.66 -1.34 2.82
C SER A 69 9.56 -1.36 1.30
N LYS A 70 10.20 -0.41 0.63
CA LYS A 70 10.18 -0.36 -0.84
C LYS A 70 11.55 -0.20 -1.47
N ARG A 71 11.75 -0.92 -2.57
CA ARG A 71 12.86 -0.76 -3.50
C ARG A 71 12.27 -0.62 -4.91
N ASN A 72 12.06 0.61 -5.41
CA ASN A 72 11.92 1.07 -6.84
C ASN A 72 10.89 2.22 -7.02
N ILE A 73 10.75 2.74 -8.25
CA ILE A 73 10.03 4.00 -8.59
C ILE A 73 8.52 3.90 -8.42
N SER A 74 7.87 4.80 -7.69
CA SER A 74 6.40 4.80 -7.62
C SER A 74 5.77 6.15 -7.30
N HIS A 75 4.51 6.29 -7.70
CA HIS A 75 3.64 7.36 -7.26
C HIS A 75 2.75 6.86 -6.12
N LYS A 76 2.68 7.63 -5.03
CA LYS A 76 1.86 7.31 -3.86
C LYS A 76 1.06 8.52 -3.43
N SER A 77 -0.23 8.29 -3.19
CA SER A 77 -1.11 9.24 -2.54
C SER A 77 -1.68 8.58 -1.28
N LEU A 78 -1.53 9.26 -0.16
CA LEU A 78 -2.10 8.89 1.13
C LEU A 78 -2.98 10.05 1.64
N ASP A 79 -4.25 9.79 1.97
CA ASP A 79 -5.15 10.81 2.52
C ASP A 79 -4.97 10.92 4.05
N LYS A 80 -5.33 9.89 4.82
CA LYS A 80 -5.31 9.89 6.30
C LYS A 80 -4.49 8.74 6.85
N VAL A 81 -3.33 9.08 7.42
CA VAL A 81 -2.45 8.09 8.06
C VAL A 81 -2.12 8.49 9.49
N ASN A 82 -2.43 7.62 10.44
CA ASN A 82 -2.15 7.88 11.86
C ASN A 82 -0.67 7.62 12.22
N LEU A 83 -0.11 6.51 11.75
CA LEU A 83 1.29 6.17 11.92
C LEU A 83 1.83 5.60 10.61
N PHE A 84 2.85 6.25 10.07
CA PHE A 84 3.49 5.88 8.81
C PHE A 84 4.98 5.62 9.04
N THR A 85 5.41 4.37 8.93
CA THR A 85 6.82 3.99 8.94
C THR A 85 7.23 3.50 7.57
N MET A 86 8.30 4.07 7.02
CA MET A 86 8.69 3.82 5.64
C MET A 86 10.19 3.69 5.45
N SER A 87 10.69 2.54 5.00
CA SER A 87 12.06 2.40 4.52
C SER A 87 12.07 2.32 2.99
N GLU A 88 12.63 3.32 2.31
CA GLU A 88 12.72 3.36 0.84
C GLU A 88 14.13 3.56 0.32
N ARG A 89 14.41 2.93 -0.83
CA ARG A 89 15.72 3.02 -1.50
C ARG A 89 15.70 3.67 -2.90
N ASN A 90 14.59 4.26 -3.38
CA ASN A 90 14.47 4.73 -4.78
C ASN A 90 13.55 5.97 -4.99
N MET A 91 13.67 6.63 -6.16
CA MET A 91 12.95 7.85 -6.58
C MET A 91 11.44 7.65 -6.80
N GLY A 92 10.59 8.59 -6.41
CA GLY A 92 9.16 8.57 -6.72
C GLY A 92 8.44 9.79 -6.15
N HIS A 93 7.20 10.04 -6.59
CA HIS A 93 6.39 11.14 -6.06
C HIS A 93 5.47 10.64 -4.95
N LYS A 94 5.46 11.36 -3.83
CA LYS A 94 4.58 11.10 -2.69
C LYS A 94 3.75 12.33 -2.42
N SER A 95 2.46 12.11 -2.21
CA SER A 95 1.53 13.12 -1.75
C SER A 95 0.85 12.58 -0.49
N PHE A 96 0.82 13.40 0.54
CA PHE A 96 0.20 13.11 1.81
C PHE A 96 -0.75 14.28 2.13
N ASP A 97 -2.02 14.01 2.45
CA ASP A 97 -2.94 15.07 2.90
C ASP A 97 -2.83 15.26 4.42
N LYS A 98 -3.05 14.19 5.19
CA LYS A 98 -3.06 14.20 6.66
C LYS A 98 -2.26 13.03 7.24
N VAL A 99 -1.11 13.36 7.83
CA VAL A 99 -0.26 12.38 8.52
C VAL A 99 -0.01 12.86 9.94
N ASN A 100 -0.40 12.05 10.93
CA ASN A 100 -0.19 12.41 12.34
C ASN A 100 1.25 12.16 12.78
N LEU A 101 1.85 11.05 12.35
CA LEU A 101 3.24 10.72 12.64
C LEU A 101 3.90 10.00 11.46
N PHE A 102 5.01 10.56 10.98
CA PHE A 102 5.81 10.00 9.89
C PHE A 102 7.23 9.70 10.35
N THR A 103 7.68 8.47 10.12
CA THR A 103 9.06 8.03 10.33
C THR A 103 9.60 7.38 9.06
N MET A 104 10.82 7.76 8.67
CA MET A 104 11.52 7.24 7.48
C MET A 104 12.83 6.54 7.86
#